data_AF-A0A0F3PSE2-F1
#
_entry.id   AF-A0A0F3PSE2-F1
#
_cell.length_a   1.000
_cell.length_b   1.000
_cell.length_c   1.000
_cell.angle_alpha   90.00
_cell.angle_beta   90.00
_cell.angle_gamma   90.00
#
_symmetry.space_group_name_H-M   'P 1'
#
loop_
_entity.id
_entity.type
_entity.pdbx_description
1 polymer ?
#
loop_
_entity_poly.entity_id
_entity_poly.type
_entity_poly.pdbx_seq_one_letter_code
_entity_poly.pdbx_strand_id
1 'polypeptide(L)'
;MMSMAIVMAGNDVRAHDDVSALDTGGAGYFYVGLDYSPAFSKIRDFSIRESNGETKAVYPYLKDGKSVKLESHKFDWNTPDPRIGFKDNMLVAMEGSVGYGIGGARVELEIGYERFKTKGIRDSGSKEDEADTVYLLAKELAYDVVTGQTDNLAAALAKTSGKDIVQFAKAVEISHSEIDKKVCVTSGGKKYGGSTSSDGTEKHCGEGTSSSGVGDGQLKGFRAAVLELGKGWPGSGKASADHDDNAKKVSSDLVALNSDEKTIVAGLLAKTIEGREVVEIRAVSSIFIRI
;
A
#
# COMPACT_ATOMS: atom_id res chain seq x y z
N MET A 1 4.40 28.81 -26.41
CA MET A 1 5.47 29.24 -25.49
C MET A 1 5.38 30.74 -25.36
N MET A 2 5.23 31.23 -24.15
CA MET A 2 5.40 32.65 -23.84
C MET A 2 6.74 32.68 -23.10
N SER A 3 7.81 33.03 -23.82
CA SER A 3 9.17 33.14 -23.26
C SER A 3 9.31 34.54 -22.69
N MET A 4 9.82 34.67 -21.46
CA MET A 4 10.07 35.96 -20.84
C MET A 4 11.54 36.00 -20.43
N ALA A 5 12.41 36.33 -21.40
CA ALA A 5 13.84 36.49 -21.15
C ALA A 5 14.10 37.79 -20.39
N ILE A 6 14.61 37.70 -19.15
CA ILE A 6 15.09 38.87 -18.40
C ILE A 6 16.62 38.88 -18.51
N VAL A 7 17.15 39.70 -19.42
CA VAL A 7 18.59 39.90 -19.58
C VAL A 7 19.10 40.88 -18.53
N MET A 8 19.87 40.40 -17.55
CA MET A 8 20.66 41.26 -16.68
C MET A 8 22.10 41.33 -17.19
N ALA A 9 22.40 42.34 -18.01
CA ALA A 9 23.75 42.61 -18.50
C ALA A 9 24.49 43.55 -17.53
N GLY A 10 25.62 43.10 -16.98
CA GLY A 10 26.52 43.92 -16.15
C GLY A 10 27.50 44.74 -17.01
N ASN A 11 27.53 46.05 -16.74
CA ASN A 11 28.40 47.12 -17.29
C ASN A 11 28.59 47.17 -18.81
N ASP A 12 27.51 47.51 -19.53
CA ASP A 12 27.31 48.70 -20.38
C ASP A 12 26.06 48.42 -21.24
N VAL A 13 24.91 49.00 -20.88
CA VAL A 13 23.58 48.52 -21.32
C VAL A 13 23.06 49.28 -22.55
N ARG A 14 22.65 48.54 -23.59
CA ARG A 14 21.55 48.93 -24.49
C ARG A 14 20.54 47.79 -24.57
N ALA A 15 19.26 48.10 -24.34
CA ALA A 15 18.14 47.18 -24.47
C ALA A 15 17.67 47.16 -25.93
N HIS A 16 17.38 45.97 -26.49
CA HIS A 16 16.60 45.88 -27.71
C HIS A 16 15.86 44.55 -27.81
N ASP A 17 14.57 44.63 -28.17
CA ASP A 17 13.71 43.49 -28.48
C ASP A 17 14.17 42.76 -29.75
N ASP A 18 13.81 41.48 -29.77
CA ASP A 18 13.84 40.46 -30.81
C ASP A 18 14.19 40.93 -32.24
N VAL A 19 15.06 40.15 -32.89
CA VAL A 19 15.64 40.34 -34.24
C VAL A 19 16.96 41.11 -34.26
N SER A 20 18.04 40.52 -33.74
CA SER A 20 19.42 40.77 -34.22
C SER A 20 20.39 39.75 -33.61
N ALA A 21 21.06 38.97 -34.47
CA ALA A 21 22.30 38.30 -34.08
C ALA A 21 23.35 39.38 -33.81
N LEU A 22 23.73 39.57 -32.53
CA LEU A 22 24.74 40.55 -32.16
C LEU A 22 26.12 40.03 -32.56
N ASP A 23 26.84 40.80 -33.37
CA ASP A 23 28.28 40.66 -33.57
C ASP A 23 28.98 41.31 -32.35
N THR A 24 29.06 40.58 -31.24
CA THR A 24 29.90 40.97 -30.10
C THR A 24 31.36 40.76 -30.51
N GLY A 25 32.03 41.83 -30.96
CA GLY A 25 33.42 41.78 -31.41
C GLY A 25 34.39 41.18 -30.36
N GLY A 26 34.50 39.85 -30.33
CA GLY A 26 35.35 39.06 -29.45
C GLY A 26 34.94 38.96 -27.97
N ALA A 27 34.12 39.87 -27.43
CA ALA A 27 33.76 39.89 -26.01
C ALA A 27 32.58 38.94 -25.70
N GLY A 28 32.79 38.03 -24.75
CA GLY A 28 31.73 37.10 -24.32
C GLY A 28 30.81 37.69 -23.26
N TYR A 29 29.55 37.23 -23.22
CA TYR A 29 28.51 37.75 -22.33
C TYR A 29 27.72 36.62 -21.67
N PHE A 30 27.25 36.86 -20.44
CA PHE A 30 26.36 35.96 -19.70
C PHE A 30 24.92 36.43 -19.83
N TYR A 31 23.98 35.48 -19.84
CA TYR A 31 22.55 35.76 -19.78
C TYR A 31 21.82 34.70 -18.95
N VAL A 32 20.62 35.08 -18.48
CA VAL A 32 19.71 34.22 -17.74
C VAL A 32 18.35 34.24 -18.44
N GLY A 33 17.81 33.08 -18.77
CA GLY A 33 16.47 32.90 -19.33
C GLY A 33 15.52 32.32 -18.29
N LEU A 34 14.25 32.73 -18.36
CA LEU A 34 13.16 32.10 -17.62
C LEU A 34 12.01 31.81 -18.59
N ASP A 35 11.75 30.54 -18.81
CA ASP A 35 10.70 30.05 -19.69
C ASP A 35 9.57 29.42 -18.91
N TYR A 36 8.35 29.82 -19.27
CA TYR A 36 7.13 29.21 -18.79
C TYR A 36 6.57 28.25 -19.84
N SER A 37 6.57 26.97 -19.49
CA SER A 37 6.26 25.87 -20.41
C SER A 37 5.22 24.95 -19.76
N PRO A 38 3.90 25.19 -19.94
CA PRO A 38 2.86 24.34 -19.37
C PRO A 38 3.12 22.86 -19.66
N ALA A 39 3.16 22.02 -18.61
CA ALA A 39 3.50 20.62 -18.73
C ALA A 39 2.26 19.72 -18.64
N PHE A 40 2.09 18.87 -19.64
CA PHE A 40 1.06 17.83 -19.64
C PHE A 40 1.61 16.55 -19.03
N SER A 41 0.82 15.90 -18.17
CA SER A 41 1.24 14.65 -17.57
C SER A 41 1.29 13.54 -18.61
N LYS A 42 2.50 13.04 -18.86
CA LYS A 42 2.74 11.86 -19.71
C LYS A 42 2.90 10.57 -18.89
N ILE A 43 2.70 10.66 -17.56
CA ILE A 43 2.82 9.52 -16.66
C ILE A 43 1.54 8.68 -16.77
N ARG A 44 1.64 7.51 -17.40
CA ARG A 44 0.51 6.60 -17.63
C ARG A 44 0.61 5.31 -16.82
N ASP A 45 1.81 4.77 -16.71
CA ASP A 45 2.07 3.45 -16.12
C ASP A 45 2.83 3.60 -14.81
N PHE A 46 2.20 4.24 -13.83
CA PHE A 46 2.75 4.40 -12.49
C PHE A 46 2.29 3.26 -11.58
N SER A 47 3.24 2.52 -11.02
CA SER A 47 2.99 1.42 -10.09
C SER A 47 3.81 1.58 -8.81
N ILE A 48 3.26 1.13 -7.69
CA ILE A 48 3.94 1.13 -6.38
C ILE A 48 4.09 -0.31 -5.95
N ARG A 49 5.29 -0.70 -5.52
CA ARG A 49 5.58 -2.03 -4.96
C ARG A 49 6.71 -1.87 -3.94
N GLU A 50 6.72 -2.74 -2.93
CA GLU A 50 7.89 -2.91 -2.08
C GLU A 50 9.09 -3.43 -2.89
N SER A 51 10.30 -3.02 -2.49
CA SER A 51 11.54 -3.43 -3.16
C SER A 51 11.88 -4.92 -3.00
N ASN A 52 11.36 -5.55 -1.94
CA ASN A 52 11.47 -6.99 -1.68
C ASN A 52 10.54 -7.84 -2.58
N GLY A 53 9.60 -7.22 -3.30
CA GLY A 53 8.62 -7.91 -4.14
C GLY A 53 7.49 -8.62 -3.39
N GLU A 54 7.27 -8.34 -2.11
CA GLU A 54 6.23 -8.99 -1.30
C GLU A 54 4.82 -8.46 -1.57
N THR A 55 4.71 -7.25 -2.14
CA THR A 55 3.42 -6.65 -2.51
C THR A 55 2.71 -7.49 -3.58
N LYS A 56 1.52 -8.01 -3.24
CA LYS A 56 0.65 -8.75 -4.17
C LYS A 56 -0.33 -7.85 -4.89
N ALA A 57 -0.86 -6.83 -4.19
CA ALA A 57 -1.82 -5.88 -4.75
C ALA A 57 -1.76 -4.54 -4.02
N VAL A 58 -2.11 -3.47 -4.74
CA VAL A 58 -2.24 -2.12 -4.21
C VAL A 58 -3.72 -1.76 -4.07
N TYR A 59 -4.15 -1.32 -2.89
CA TYR A 59 -5.54 -0.95 -2.63
C TYR A 59 -5.66 0.55 -2.27
N PRO A 60 -6.52 1.32 -2.95
CA PRO A 60 -6.65 2.75 -2.69
C PRO A 60 -7.46 3.01 -1.42
N TYR A 61 -7.12 4.09 -0.71
CA TYR A 61 -7.84 4.56 0.45
C TYR A 61 -9.13 5.31 0.05
N LEU A 62 -10.26 4.90 0.63
CA LEU A 62 -11.56 5.54 0.53
C LEU A 62 -11.58 6.82 1.36
N LYS A 63 -11.62 7.97 0.69
CA LYS A 63 -11.58 9.28 1.35
C LYS A 63 -12.95 9.72 1.86
N ASP A 64 -13.08 9.81 3.18
CA ASP A 64 -14.29 10.33 3.85
C ASP A 64 -14.20 11.80 4.30
N GLY A 65 -13.19 12.55 3.83
CA GLY A 65 -12.99 13.97 4.20
C GLY A 65 -12.59 14.23 5.66
N LYS A 66 -12.32 13.17 6.45
CA LYS A 66 -11.79 13.22 7.82
C LYS A 66 -10.32 12.80 7.85
N SER A 67 -9.66 12.92 9.01
CA SER A 67 -8.29 12.45 9.22
C SER A 67 -8.12 11.00 8.76
N VAL A 68 -6.96 10.70 8.13
CA VAL A 68 -6.65 9.37 7.62
C VAL A 68 -6.62 8.40 8.80
N LYS A 69 -7.56 7.45 8.82
CA LYS A 69 -7.58 6.35 9.77
C LYS A 69 -7.21 5.08 9.03
N LEU A 70 -6.09 4.49 9.41
CA LEU A 70 -5.67 3.21 8.85
C LEU A 70 -6.56 2.11 9.47
N GLU A 71 -7.77 1.96 8.93
CA GLU A 71 -8.72 0.90 9.27
C GLU A 71 -8.96 0.07 8.00
N SER A 72 -9.23 -1.23 8.15
CA SER A 72 -9.33 -2.14 7.00
C SER A 72 -10.43 -1.72 6.03
N HIS A 73 -11.61 -1.36 6.54
CA HIS A 73 -12.77 -0.94 5.76
C HIS A 73 -12.63 0.45 5.10
N LYS A 74 -11.52 1.15 5.35
CA LYS A 74 -11.20 2.44 4.69
C LYS A 74 -10.37 2.26 3.42
N PHE A 75 -10.09 1.03 3.02
CA PHE A 75 -9.47 0.72 1.74
C PHE A 75 -10.50 0.07 0.82
N ASP A 76 -10.43 0.39 -0.45
CA ASP A 76 -11.26 -0.27 -1.46
C ASP A 76 -10.62 -1.59 -1.86
N TRP A 77 -11.09 -2.68 -1.25
CA TRP A 77 -10.62 -4.03 -1.54
C TRP A 77 -11.17 -4.61 -2.85
N ASN A 78 -12.13 -3.94 -3.48
CA ASN A 78 -12.76 -4.40 -4.72
C ASN A 78 -12.02 -3.91 -5.97
N THR A 79 -11.18 -2.88 -5.84
CA THR A 79 -10.40 -2.31 -6.95
C THR A 79 -8.90 -2.48 -6.69
N PRO A 80 -8.36 -3.72 -6.78
CA PRO A 80 -6.91 -3.94 -6.69
C PRO A 80 -6.20 -3.29 -7.88
N ASP A 81 -4.98 -2.81 -7.62
CA ASP A 81 -4.07 -2.19 -8.58
C ASP A 81 -4.73 -1.07 -9.43
N PRO A 82 -5.27 -0.02 -8.78
CA PRO A 82 -5.92 1.08 -9.49
C PRO A 82 -4.89 1.83 -10.35
N ARG A 83 -5.35 2.37 -11.49
CA ARG A 83 -4.52 3.26 -12.31
C ARG A 83 -4.27 4.57 -11.57
N ILE A 84 -3.01 4.85 -11.27
CA ILE A 84 -2.59 6.09 -10.61
C ILE A 84 -2.35 7.16 -11.67
N GLY A 85 -3.30 8.08 -11.80
CA GLY A 85 -3.22 9.21 -12.71
C GLY A 85 -2.63 10.45 -12.07
N PHE A 86 -2.04 11.32 -12.89
CA PHE A 86 -1.55 12.63 -12.46
C PHE A 86 -2.19 13.73 -13.31
N LYS A 87 -2.46 14.87 -12.68
CA LYS A 87 -3.01 16.05 -13.35
C LYS A 87 -1.94 16.76 -14.17
N ASP A 88 -2.37 17.38 -15.25
CA ASP A 88 -1.55 18.34 -15.98
C ASP A 88 -1.18 19.50 -15.05
N ASN A 89 0.04 19.99 -15.20
CA ASN A 89 0.52 21.12 -14.43
C ASN A 89 0.80 22.29 -15.37
N MET A 90 -0.22 23.12 -15.51
CA MET A 90 -0.08 24.32 -16.33
C MET A 90 0.77 25.40 -15.65
N LEU A 91 0.92 25.41 -14.31
CA LEU A 91 1.42 26.56 -13.54
C LEU A 91 2.86 26.45 -12.98
N VAL A 92 3.37 25.24 -12.69
CA VAL A 92 4.66 25.05 -11.99
C VAL A 92 5.70 24.35 -12.87
N ALA A 93 5.60 24.54 -14.17
CA ALA A 93 6.62 24.12 -15.12
C ALA A 93 7.43 25.35 -15.51
N MET A 94 8.58 25.50 -14.87
CA MET A 94 9.50 26.61 -15.07
C MET A 94 10.85 26.07 -15.48
N GLU A 95 11.42 26.67 -16.52
CA GLU A 95 12.74 26.37 -17.04
C GLU A 95 13.61 27.61 -16.89
N GLY A 96 14.70 27.48 -16.13
CA GLY A 96 15.70 28.52 -16.00
C GLY A 96 16.91 28.15 -16.82
N SER A 97 17.42 29.07 -17.63
CA SER A 97 18.65 28.86 -18.38
C SER A 97 19.72 29.85 -17.97
N VAL A 98 20.97 29.41 -17.95
CA VAL A 98 22.14 30.28 -17.83
C VAL A 98 23.03 30.01 -19.01
N GLY A 99 23.29 31.06 -19.81
CA GLY A 99 24.07 30.93 -21.03
C GLY A 99 25.28 31.85 -21.09
N TYR A 100 26.26 31.42 -21.88
CA TYR A 100 27.43 32.21 -22.24
C TYR A 100 27.58 32.26 -23.77
N GLY A 101 27.60 33.46 -24.34
CA GLY A 101 27.83 33.67 -25.76
C GLY A 101 29.23 34.22 -26.02
N ILE A 102 29.94 33.70 -27.03
CA ILE A 102 31.22 34.25 -27.51
C ILE A 102 31.37 34.04 -29.02
N GLY A 103 31.68 35.12 -29.76
CA GLY A 103 32.05 35.05 -31.18
C GLY A 103 31.05 34.31 -32.08
N GLY A 104 29.75 34.43 -31.80
CA GLY A 104 28.68 33.75 -32.54
C GLY A 104 28.31 32.34 -32.03
N ALA A 105 29.09 31.74 -31.13
CA ALA A 105 28.74 30.51 -30.43
C ALA A 105 28.01 30.81 -29.11
N ARG A 106 27.06 29.94 -28.72
CA ARG A 106 26.34 30.01 -27.45
C ARG A 106 26.36 28.65 -26.77
N VAL A 107 26.56 28.64 -25.46
CA VAL A 107 26.40 27.47 -24.60
C VAL A 107 25.35 27.83 -23.56
N GLU A 108 24.32 27.02 -23.40
CA GLU A 108 23.20 27.25 -22.47
C GLU A 108 23.04 26.04 -21.56
N LEU A 109 23.05 26.27 -20.25
CA LEU A 109 22.64 25.28 -19.27
C LEU A 109 21.18 25.55 -18.89
N GLU A 110 20.27 24.69 -19.32
CA GLU A 110 18.84 24.77 -18.98
C GLU A 110 18.53 23.81 -17.82
N ILE A 111 17.83 24.31 -16.81
CA ILE A 111 17.32 23.54 -15.67
C ILE A 111 15.82 23.73 -15.63
N GLY A 112 15.07 22.66 -15.86
CA GLY A 112 13.62 22.67 -15.76
C GLY A 112 13.13 21.89 -14.55
N TYR A 113 12.05 22.40 -13.95
CA TYR A 113 11.32 21.73 -12.88
C TYR A 113 9.86 21.55 -13.30
N GLU A 114 9.34 20.33 -13.18
CA GLU A 114 7.93 20.02 -13.39
C GLU A 114 7.37 19.27 -12.18
N ARG A 115 6.10 19.53 -11.83
CA ARG A 115 5.43 18.87 -10.71
C ARG A 115 4.00 18.45 -11.05
N PHE A 116 3.69 17.17 -11.06
CA PHE A 116 2.36 16.66 -11.37
C PHE A 116 1.68 16.13 -10.10
N LYS A 117 0.54 16.71 -9.70
CA LYS A 117 -0.24 16.24 -8.56
C LYS A 117 -1.04 14.99 -8.91
N THR A 118 -1.28 14.11 -7.94
CA THR A 118 -2.11 12.92 -8.12
C THR A 118 -3.57 13.29 -8.40
N LYS A 119 -4.20 12.52 -9.29
CA LYS A 119 -5.65 12.54 -9.50
C LYS A 119 -6.30 11.75 -8.37
N GLY A 120 -7.25 12.36 -7.64
CA GLY A 120 -7.99 11.66 -6.60
C GLY A 120 -8.89 10.56 -7.17
N ILE A 121 -8.93 9.42 -6.48
CA ILE A 121 -9.92 8.36 -6.71
C ILE A 121 -11.17 8.73 -5.91
N ARG A 122 -12.31 8.98 -6.56
CA ARG A 122 -13.62 9.19 -5.91
C ARG A 122 -14.72 8.46 -6.68
N ASP A 123 -15.66 7.92 -5.91
CA ASP A 123 -16.69 6.92 -6.26
C ASP A 123 -17.68 7.25 -7.39
N SER A 124 -17.74 8.48 -7.91
CA SER A 124 -18.78 8.81 -8.89
C SER A 124 -18.51 10.11 -9.64
N GLY A 125 -17.95 10.00 -10.84
CA GLY A 125 -18.32 10.78 -12.04
C GLY A 125 -18.28 12.32 -12.04
N SER A 126 -17.83 13.02 -10.99
CA SER A 126 -17.81 14.49 -11.01
C SER A 126 -16.54 15.08 -10.40
N LYS A 127 -15.82 15.79 -11.29
CA LYS A 127 -14.62 16.61 -11.12
C LYS A 127 -13.45 15.97 -10.35
N GLU A 128 -12.36 15.73 -11.09
CA GLU A 128 -11.06 15.35 -10.55
C GLU A 128 -10.59 16.44 -9.57
N ASP A 129 -10.73 16.22 -8.26
CA ASP A 129 -10.12 17.10 -7.25
C ASP A 129 -8.67 16.67 -6.98
N GLU A 130 -7.83 17.64 -6.67
CA GLU A 130 -6.47 17.37 -6.19
C GLU A 130 -6.57 16.69 -4.83
N ALA A 131 -5.92 15.54 -4.66
CA ALA A 131 -6.08 14.79 -3.45
C ALA A 131 -4.80 14.00 -3.14
N ASP A 132 -4.31 14.11 -1.90
CA ASP A 132 -3.25 13.26 -1.35
C ASP A 132 -3.74 11.79 -1.33
N THR A 133 -3.38 10.99 -2.31
CA THR A 133 -3.88 9.62 -2.44
C THR A 133 -3.08 8.69 -1.55
N VAL A 134 -3.76 7.89 -0.74
CA VAL A 134 -3.15 6.90 0.16
C VAL A 134 -3.43 5.51 -0.40
N TYR A 135 -2.43 4.63 -0.38
CA TYR A 135 -2.52 3.27 -0.90
C TYR A 135 -1.99 2.28 0.13
N LEU A 136 -2.68 1.15 0.31
CA LEU A 136 -2.22 0.00 1.08
C LEU A 136 -1.49 -0.96 0.14
N LEU A 137 -0.27 -1.34 0.51
CA LEU A 137 0.46 -2.43 -0.15
C LEU A 137 0.10 -3.72 0.58
N ALA A 138 -0.82 -4.49 0.01
CA ALA A 138 -1.25 -5.75 0.60
C ALA A 138 -0.30 -6.88 0.21
N LYS A 139 0.03 -7.72 1.18
CA LYS A 139 0.82 -8.94 1.02
C LYS A 139 -0.10 -10.15 0.89
N GLU A 140 0.51 -11.34 0.89
CA GLU A 140 -0.10 -12.61 0.53
C GLU A 140 -1.34 -12.97 1.36
N LEU A 141 -1.28 -12.92 2.70
CA LEU A 141 -2.37 -13.31 3.59
C LEU A 141 -3.61 -12.42 3.42
N ALA A 142 -3.42 -11.10 3.43
CA ALA A 142 -4.53 -10.16 3.26
C ALA A 142 -5.18 -10.30 1.87
N TYR A 143 -4.36 -10.46 0.83
CA TYR A 143 -4.82 -10.65 -0.54
C TYR A 143 -5.61 -11.96 -0.72
N ASP A 144 -5.07 -13.07 -0.22
CA ASP A 144 -5.66 -14.40 -0.40
C ASP A 144 -7.00 -14.55 0.35
N VAL A 145 -7.16 -13.91 1.52
CA VAL A 145 -8.45 -13.89 2.25
C VAL A 145 -9.54 -13.19 1.45
N VAL A 146 -9.25 -11.99 0.92
CA VAL A 146 -10.25 -11.19 0.19
C VAL A 146 -10.61 -11.85 -1.14
N THR A 147 -9.62 -12.40 -1.84
CA THR A 147 -9.82 -13.08 -3.13
C THR A 147 -10.36 -14.50 -2.99
N GLY A 148 -10.34 -15.06 -1.77
CA GLY A 148 -10.85 -16.40 -1.49
C GLY A 148 -9.94 -17.53 -1.96
N GLN A 149 -8.62 -17.31 -2.02
CA GLN A 149 -7.64 -18.32 -2.42
C GLN A 149 -7.29 -19.24 -1.23
N THR A 150 -8.16 -20.20 -0.93
CA THR A 150 -8.03 -21.08 0.26
C THR A 150 -6.69 -21.82 0.33
N ASP A 151 -6.23 -22.42 -0.77
CA ASP A 151 -4.99 -23.20 -0.79
C ASP A 151 -3.74 -22.33 -0.63
N ASN A 152 -3.70 -21.17 -1.30
CA ASN A 152 -2.59 -20.21 -1.17
C ASN A 152 -2.55 -19.63 0.25
N LEU A 153 -3.72 -19.27 0.80
CA LEU A 153 -3.85 -18.80 2.17
C LEU A 153 -3.36 -19.84 3.17
N ALA A 154 -3.73 -21.12 2.98
CA ALA A 154 -3.27 -22.21 3.84
C ALA A 154 -1.75 -22.37 3.79
N ALA A 155 -1.15 -22.35 2.59
CA ALA A 155 0.29 -22.45 2.42
C ALA A 155 1.04 -21.25 3.05
N ALA A 156 0.49 -20.04 2.94
CA ALA A 156 1.07 -18.83 3.55
C ALA A 156 0.91 -18.83 5.08
N LEU A 157 -0.27 -19.18 5.60
CA LEU A 157 -0.50 -19.33 7.05
C LEU A 157 0.39 -20.43 7.66
N ALA A 158 0.62 -21.53 6.95
CA ALA A 158 1.48 -22.61 7.42
C ALA A 158 2.95 -22.17 7.63
N LYS A 159 3.41 -21.15 6.88
CA LYS A 159 4.74 -20.53 7.05
C LYS A 159 4.78 -19.50 8.18
N THR A 160 3.63 -19.06 8.66
CA THR A 160 3.52 -18.08 9.75
C THR A 160 3.77 -18.74 11.10
N SER A 161 4.48 -18.07 12.00
CA SER A 161 4.78 -18.64 13.32
C SER A 161 3.52 -18.74 14.17
N GLY A 162 3.42 -19.76 15.03
CA GLY A 162 2.28 -19.90 15.94
C GLY A 162 2.12 -18.69 16.89
N LYS A 163 3.21 -17.99 17.20
CA LYS A 163 3.17 -16.75 18.00
C LYS A 163 2.44 -15.62 17.27
N ASP A 164 2.65 -15.47 15.97
CA ASP A 164 2.00 -14.43 15.18
C ASP A 164 0.51 -14.74 15.00
N ILE A 165 0.16 -16.02 14.85
CA ILE A 165 -1.23 -16.48 14.83
C ILE A 165 -1.93 -16.22 16.17
N VAL A 166 -1.23 -16.37 17.30
CA VAL A 166 -1.76 -15.98 18.61
C VAL A 166 -2.07 -14.48 18.66
N GLN A 167 -1.20 -13.63 18.10
CA GLN A 167 -1.44 -12.18 18.03
C GLN A 167 -2.62 -11.84 17.12
N PHE A 168 -2.72 -12.49 15.96
CA PHE A 168 -3.85 -12.36 15.07
C PHE A 168 -5.16 -12.75 15.76
N ALA A 169 -5.23 -13.91 16.40
CA ALA A 169 -6.42 -14.36 17.13
C ALA A 169 -6.79 -13.42 18.29
N LYS A 170 -5.82 -12.83 19.00
CA LYS A 170 -6.06 -11.75 19.98
C LYS A 170 -6.69 -10.52 19.34
N ALA A 171 -6.17 -10.09 18.19
CA ALA A 171 -6.70 -8.93 17.50
C ALA A 171 -8.13 -9.16 16.98
N VAL A 172 -8.44 -10.38 16.50
CA VAL A 172 -9.80 -10.77 16.10
C VAL A 172 -10.76 -10.74 17.30
N GLU A 173 -10.40 -11.35 18.42
CA GLU A 173 -11.22 -11.35 19.64
C GLU A 173 -11.57 -9.93 20.10
N ILE A 174 -10.56 -9.04 20.16
CA ILE A 174 -10.71 -7.68 20.67
C ILE A 174 -11.53 -6.81 19.70
N SER A 175 -11.28 -6.96 18.39
CA SER A 175 -11.85 -6.04 17.41
C SER A 175 -13.22 -6.49 16.91
N HIS A 176 -13.43 -7.80 16.73
CA HIS A 176 -14.62 -8.37 16.07
C HIS A 176 -14.95 -9.76 16.62
N SER A 177 -15.55 -9.81 17.81
CA SER A 177 -15.92 -11.06 18.50
C SER A 177 -16.91 -11.94 17.72
N GLU A 178 -17.69 -11.39 16.79
CA GLU A 178 -18.56 -12.17 15.90
C GLU A 178 -17.78 -12.98 14.86
N ILE A 179 -16.60 -12.51 14.44
CA ILE A 179 -15.70 -13.27 13.56
C ILE A 179 -15.01 -14.39 14.35
N ASP A 180 -14.60 -14.10 15.60
CA ASP A 180 -14.02 -15.09 16.50
C ASP A 180 -14.92 -16.32 16.68
N LYS A 181 -16.25 -16.10 16.76
CA LYS A 181 -17.27 -17.15 16.86
C LYS A 181 -17.48 -17.98 15.58
N LYS A 182 -16.85 -17.62 14.45
CA LYS A 182 -17.00 -18.29 13.15
C LYS A 182 -15.77 -19.08 12.73
N VAL A 183 -14.64 -18.87 13.39
CA VAL A 183 -13.36 -19.50 13.06
C VAL A 183 -13.01 -20.53 14.13
N CYS A 184 -12.51 -21.71 13.72
CA CYS A 184 -12.22 -22.82 14.63
C CYS A 184 -13.40 -23.19 15.53
N VAL A 185 -14.62 -23.18 14.97
CA VAL A 185 -15.82 -23.51 15.74
C VAL A 185 -15.89 -25.01 15.97
N THR A 186 -15.99 -25.41 17.24
CA THR A 186 -16.08 -26.82 17.58
C THR A 186 -17.50 -27.37 17.40
N SER A 187 -17.58 -28.64 17.02
CA SER A 187 -18.86 -29.32 16.88
C SER A 187 -19.46 -29.71 18.23
N GLY A 188 -20.78 -29.52 18.40
CA GLY A 188 -21.55 -30.04 19.55
C GLY A 188 -21.32 -29.31 20.88
N GLY A 189 -20.93 -28.02 20.84
CA GLY A 189 -20.72 -27.22 22.06
C GLY A 189 -19.52 -27.67 22.89
N LYS A 190 -18.60 -28.41 22.26
CA LYS A 190 -17.35 -28.81 22.90
C LYS A 190 -16.45 -27.59 23.10
N LYS A 191 -15.42 -27.78 23.90
CA LYS A 191 -14.46 -26.76 24.30
C LYS A 191 -13.05 -27.27 24.02
N TYR A 192 -12.12 -26.34 23.84
CA TYR A 192 -10.70 -26.65 23.69
C TYR A 192 -10.05 -26.89 25.05
N GLY A 193 -8.98 -27.67 25.05
CA GLY A 193 -8.26 -28.08 26.25
C GLY A 193 -8.98 -29.21 27.02
N GLY A 194 -8.24 -29.89 27.89
CA GLY A 194 -8.83 -30.83 28.85
C GLY A 194 -9.42 -30.09 30.05
N SER A 195 -9.77 -30.83 31.12
CA SER A 195 -10.14 -30.23 32.41
C SER A 195 -9.00 -29.44 33.05
N THR A 196 -7.76 -29.64 32.60
CA THR A 196 -6.60 -28.84 32.97
C THR A 196 -5.92 -28.24 31.74
N SER A 197 -5.30 -27.07 31.91
CA SER A 197 -4.74 -26.25 30.83
C SER A 197 -3.46 -26.81 30.20
N SER A 198 -2.95 -27.96 30.67
CA SER A 198 -1.68 -28.56 30.22
C SER A 198 -1.83 -29.63 29.13
N ASP A 199 -3.03 -30.17 28.94
CA ASP A 199 -3.16 -31.52 28.37
C ASP A 199 -3.07 -31.62 26.86
N GLY A 200 -3.31 -30.54 26.08
CA GLY A 200 -3.16 -30.57 24.62
C GLY A 200 -3.76 -31.82 23.95
N THR A 201 -4.89 -32.31 24.46
CA THR A 201 -5.50 -33.59 24.12
C THR A 201 -6.10 -33.59 22.71
N GLU A 202 -6.78 -32.50 22.36
CA GLU A 202 -7.14 -32.19 20.98
C GLU A 202 -6.50 -30.85 20.61
N LYS A 203 -5.81 -30.84 19.47
CA LYS A 203 -5.03 -29.69 18.97
C LYS A 203 -5.50 -29.26 17.59
N HIS A 204 -6.52 -29.92 17.03
CA HIS A 204 -7.06 -29.58 15.73
C HIS A 204 -8.08 -28.44 15.86
N CYS A 205 -7.95 -27.41 15.02
CA CYS A 205 -8.92 -26.32 14.90
C CYS A 205 -10.27 -26.91 14.46
N GLY A 206 -11.35 -26.52 15.11
CA GLY A 206 -12.70 -27.06 14.92
C GLY A 206 -13.01 -28.35 15.69
N GLU A 207 -12.06 -28.90 16.45
CA GLU A 207 -12.29 -30.10 17.27
C GLU A 207 -12.09 -29.82 18.76
N GLY A 208 -13.16 -30.02 19.53
CA GLY A 208 -13.14 -29.92 20.99
C GLY A 208 -13.18 -31.30 21.66
N THR A 209 -12.76 -31.35 22.92
CA THR A 209 -12.65 -32.61 23.69
C THR A 209 -13.91 -32.90 24.50
N SER A 210 -14.41 -31.91 25.23
CA SER A 210 -15.55 -32.03 26.14
C SER A 210 -16.31 -30.71 26.26
N SER A 211 -17.51 -30.72 26.82
CA SER A 211 -18.28 -29.50 27.13
C SER A 211 -17.75 -28.74 28.36
N SER A 212 -16.86 -29.36 29.15
CA SER A 212 -16.27 -28.82 30.38
C SER A 212 -14.83 -28.30 30.22
N GLY A 213 -14.35 -28.17 28.97
CA GLY A 213 -13.00 -27.68 28.69
C GLY A 213 -12.77 -26.23 29.11
N VAL A 214 -11.49 -25.85 29.19
CA VAL A 214 -11.06 -24.52 29.68
C VAL A 214 -11.16 -23.44 28.60
N GLY A 215 -10.96 -23.79 27.32
CA GLY A 215 -11.04 -22.86 26.20
C GLY A 215 -12.41 -22.90 25.51
N ASP A 216 -13.00 -21.74 25.23
CA ASP A 216 -14.28 -21.67 24.49
C ASP A 216 -14.19 -22.33 23.11
N GLY A 217 -15.27 -22.93 22.62
CA GLY A 217 -15.30 -23.72 21.39
C GLY A 217 -15.19 -22.94 20.07
N GLN A 218 -14.30 -21.95 20.00
CA GLN A 218 -14.07 -21.02 18.88
C GLN A 218 -12.60 -20.52 18.88
N LEU A 219 -12.23 -19.62 17.98
CA LEU A 219 -10.83 -19.21 17.74
C LEU A 219 -10.10 -18.74 19.00
N LYS A 220 -10.70 -17.91 19.86
CA LYS A 220 -10.06 -17.47 21.11
C LYS A 220 -9.72 -18.61 22.07
N GLY A 221 -10.54 -19.67 22.09
CA GLY A 221 -10.29 -20.83 22.94
C GLY A 221 -9.25 -21.76 22.33
N PHE A 222 -9.25 -21.92 20.99
CA PHE A 222 -8.15 -22.57 20.27
C PHE A 222 -6.82 -21.86 20.56
N ARG A 223 -6.82 -20.52 20.49
CA ARG A 223 -5.66 -19.70 20.87
C ARG A 223 -5.20 -19.97 22.30
N ALA A 224 -6.09 -19.77 23.28
CA ALA A 224 -5.72 -19.81 24.70
C ALA A 224 -5.34 -21.22 25.19
N ALA A 225 -6.08 -22.25 24.76
CA ALA A 225 -5.90 -23.60 25.26
C ALA A 225 -4.94 -24.46 24.41
N VAL A 226 -4.55 -24.01 23.21
CA VAL A 226 -3.66 -24.78 22.30
C VAL A 226 -2.46 -23.96 21.87
N LEU A 227 -2.67 -22.84 21.18
CA LEU A 227 -1.59 -22.09 20.54
C LEU A 227 -0.66 -21.40 21.55
N GLU A 228 -1.19 -20.83 22.63
CA GLU A 228 -0.39 -20.19 23.69
C GLU A 228 0.50 -21.19 24.46
N LEU A 229 0.18 -22.49 24.39
CA LEU A 229 1.03 -23.57 24.91
C LEU A 229 2.13 -23.99 23.93
N GLY A 230 2.25 -23.32 22.77
CA GLY A 230 3.21 -23.67 21.72
C GLY A 230 2.86 -24.97 20.99
N LYS A 231 1.59 -25.35 20.96
CA LYS A 231 1.09 -26.58 20.32
C LYS A 231 0.14 -26.25 19.17
N GLY A 232 -0.10 -27.22 18.29
CA GLY A 232 -1.18 -27.14 17.29
C GLY A 232 -0.96 -26.17 16.14
N TRP A 233 0.29 -25.78 15.84
CA TRP A 233 0.57 -24.93 14.67
C TRP A 233 1.86 -25.33 13.97
N PRO A 234 1.91 -25.37 12.62
CA PRO A 234 0.82 -25.15 11.67
C PRO A 234 -0.16 -26.34 11.56
N GLY A 235 0.09 -27.43 12.28
CA GLY A 235 -0.78 -28.60 12.31
C GLY A 235 -0.96 -29.20 13.70
N SER A 236 -1.91 -30.13 13.79
CA SER A 236 -2.33 -30.81 15.02
C SER A 236 -1.31 -31.84 15.52
N GLY A 237 -0.48 -32.38 14.61
CA GLY A 237 0.46 -33.46 14.91
C GLY A 237 -0.17 -34.86 14.97
N LYS A 238 -1.40 -35.03 14.44
CA LYS A 238 -2.04 -36.34 14.29
C LYS A 238 -1.29 -37.16 13.22
N ALA A 239 -1.03 -38.44 13.49
CA ALA A 239 -0.19 -39.29 12.64
C ALA A 239 -0.71 -39.51 11.21
N SER A 240 -2.01 -39.34 10.99
CA SER A 240 -2.66 -39.50 9.68
C SER A 240 -3.22 -38.18 9.12
N ALA A 241 -2.86 -37.05 9.73
CA ALA A 241 -3.24 -35.73 9.24
C ALA A 241 -2.08 -35.06 8.52
N ASP A 242 -2.41 -34.13 7.63
CA ASP A 242 -1.40 -33.29 7.01
C ASP A 242 -0.67 -32.44 8.06
N HIS A 243 0.60 -32.12 7.80
CA HIS A 243 1.44 -31.33 8.70
C HIS A 243 0.88 -29.90 8.92
N ASP A 244 0.01 -29.43 8.03
CA ASP A 244 -0.59 -28.09 8.00
C ASP A 244 -2.13 -28.14 8.12
N ASP A 245 -2.69 -29.23 8.64
CA ASP A 245 -4.14 -29.43 8.78
C ASP A 245 -4.86 -28.28 9.51
N ASN A 246 -4.23 -27.67 10.53
CA ASN A 246 -4.78 -26.51 11.22
C ASN A 246 -4.72 -25.23 10.37
N ALA A 247 -3.62 -25.00 9.65
CA ALA A 247 -3.55 -23.87 8.72
C ALA A 247 -4.62 -23.99 7.64
N LYS A 248 -4.82 -25.18 7.05
CA LYS A 248 -5.90 -25.47 6.09
C LYS A 248 -7.27 -25.19 6.68
N LYS A 249 -7.53 -25.66 7.91
CA LYS A 249 -8.82 -25.47 8.57
C LYS A 249 -9.10 -24.00 8.86
N VAL A 250 -8.12 -23.26 9.40
CA VAL A 250 -8.24 -21.81 9.62
C VAL A 250 -8.49 -21.09 8.29
N SER A 251 -7.74 -21.38 7.23
CA SER A 251 -7.96 -20.80 5.90
C SER A 251 -9.36 -21.03 5.37
N SER A 252 -9.86 -22.27 5.49
CA SER A 252 -11.21 -22.62 5.06
C SER A 252 -12.26 -21.79 5.81
N ASP A 253 -12.11 -21.64 7.13
CA ASP A 253 -13.06 -20.87 7.93
C ASP A 253 -12.99 -19.37 7.60
N LEU A 254 -11.79 -18.80 7.37
CA LEU A 254 -11.62 -17.39 6.98
C LEU A 254 -12.19 -17.10 5.58
N VAL A 255 -12.01 -18.00 4.61
CA VAL A 255 -12.55 -17.84 3.25
C VAL A 255 -14.07 -18.05 3.21
N ALA A 256 -14.65 -18.75 4.18
CA ALA A 256 -16.09 -18.93 4.32
C ALA A 256 -16.83 -17.70 4.90
N LEU A 257 -16.10 -16.70 5.42
CA LEU A 257 -16.67 -15.45 5.92
C LEU A 257 -17.34 -14.64 4.80
N ASN A 258 -18.21 -13.70 5.17
CA ASN A 258 -18.79 -12.77 4.20
C ASN A 258 -17.77 -11.70 3.75
N SER A 259 -18.10 -10.92 2.72
CA SER A 259 -17.18 -9.94 2.11
C SER A 259 -16.66 -8.88 3.08
N ASP A 260 -17.53 -8.38 3.97
CA ASP A 260 -17.16 -7.35 4.95
C ASP A 260 -16.25 -7.94 6.04
N GLU A 261 -16.55 -9.15 6.50
CA GLU A 261 -15.74 -9.89 7.46
C GLU A 261 -14.36 -10.25 6.90
N LYS A 262 -14.29 -10.65 5.62
CA LYS A 262 -13.01 -10.88 4.92
C LYS A 262 -12.16 -9.63 4.88
N THR A 263 -12.75 -8.49 4.55
CA THR A 263 -12.07 -7.19 4.54
C THR A 263 -11.49 -6.84 5.91
N ILE A 264 -12.27 -7.10 6.98
CA ILE A 264 -11.81 -6.93 8.35
C ILE A 264 -10.62 -7.83 8.67
N VAL A 265 -10.75 -9.13 8.39
CA VAL A 265 -9.68 -10.12 8.62
C VAL A 265 -8.41 -9.75 7.85
N ALA A 266 -8.54 -9.37 6.58
CA ALA A 266 -7.40 -8.99 5.74
C ALA A 266 -6.60 -7.84 6.34
N GLY A 267 -7.27 -6.79 6.83
CA GLY A 267 -6.57 -5.70 7.50
C GLY A 267 -6.01 -6.08 8.88
N LEU A 268 -6.58 -7.05 9.59
CA LEU A 268 -5.99 -7.59 10.82
C LEU A 268 -4.74 -8.42 10.52
N LEU A 269 -4.74 -9.25 9.48
CA LEU A 269 -3.56 -10.01 9.02
C LEU A 269 -2.44 -9.06 8.60
N ALA A 270 -2.76 -8.05 7.79
CA ALA A 270 -1.80 -7.01 7.40
C ALA A 270 -1.21 -6.29 8.62
N LYS A 271 -2.03 -5.99 9.63
CA LYS A 271 -1.59 -5.27 10.84
C LYS A 271 -0.76 -6.13 11.79
N THR A 272 -1.06 -7.43 11.91
CA THR A 272 -0.50 -8.28 12.97
C THR A 272 0.62 -9.20 12.50
N ILE A 273 0.59 -9.64 11.24
CA ILE A 273 1.53 -10.64 10.72
C ILE A 273 2.41 -10.01 9.64
N GLU A 274 1.82 -9.42 8.62
CA GLU A 274 2.55 -9.07 7.39
C GLU A 274 3.30 -7.74 7.46
N GLY A 275 2.94 -6.91 8.45
CA GLY A 275 3.40 -5.52 8.53
C GLY A 275 2.60 -4.66 7.56
N ARG A 276 1.88 -3.68 8.10
CA ARG A 276 1.03 -2.82 7.29
C ARG A 276 1.87 -1.72 6.64
N GLU A 277 2.03 -1.80 5.32
CA GLU A 277 2.70 -0.75 4.56
C GLU A 277 1.72 0.12 3.79
N VAL A 278 1.87 1.43 3.97
CA VAL A 278 0.97 2.43 3.39
C VAL A 278 1.81 3.53 2.75
N VAL A 279 1.47 3.85 1.51
CA VAL A 279 2.16 4.89 0.73
C VAL A 279 1.19 6.03 0.46
N GLU A 280 1.59 7.24 0.84
CA GLU A 280 0.90 8.46 0.46
C GLU A 280 1.62 9.11 -0.72
N ILE A 281 0.89 9.37 -1.80
CA ILE A 281 1.39 10.09 -2.96
C ILE A 281 0.58 11.36 -3.13
N ARG A 282 1.29 12.49 -3.08
CA ARG A 282 0.72 13.83 -3.30
C ARG A 282 1.03 14.35 -4.70
N ALA A 283 2.27 14.15 -5.15
CA ALA A 283 2.76 14.61 -6.43
C ALA A 283 4.02 13.84 -6.83
N VAL A 284 4.31 13.81 -8.12
CA VAL A 284 5.60 13.43 -8.69
C VAL A 284 6.23 14.68 -9.30
N SER A 285 7.53 14.87 -9.11
CA SER A 285 8.28 15.97 -9.74
C SER A 285 9.43 15.43 -10.58
N SER A 286 9.71 16.11 -11.69
CA SER A 286 10.87 15.85 -12.54
C SER A 286 11.79 17.07 -12.52
N ILE A 287 13.09 16.82 -12.58
CA ILE A 287 14.11 17.84 -12.84
C ILE A 287 14.84 17.36 -14.10
N PHE A 288 14.98 18.24 -15.08
CA PHE A 288 15.78 17.95 -16.27
C PHE A 288 16.89 18.99 -16.42
N ILE A 289 18.00 18.55 -17.02
CA ILE A 289 19.17 19.37 -17.29
C ILE A 289 19.51 19.21 -18.77
N ARG A 290 19.66 20.31 -19.50
CA ARG A 290 20.14 20.35 -20.89
C ARG A 290 21.35 21.27 -21.01
N ILE A 291 22.26 20.94 -21.91
CA ILE A 291 23.52 21.64 -22.21
C ILE A 291 23.63 21.80 -23.72
#